data_AF-A0A1Y2CS94-F1
#
_entry.id   AF-A0A1Y2CS94-F1
#
_cell.length_a   1.000
_cell.length_b   1.000
_cell.length_c   1.000
_cell.angle_alpha   90.00
_cell.angle_beta   90.00
_cell.angle_gamma   90.00
#
_symmetry.space_group_name_H-M   'P 1'
#
loop_
_entity.id
_entity.type
_entity.pdbx_description
1 polymer ?
#
loop_
_entity_poly.entity_id
_entity_poly.type
_entity_poly.pdbx_seq_one_letter_code
_entity_poly.pdbx_strand_id
1 'polypeptide(L)'
;MLREKPGQISGYGSGENACRLAETMYSRFSAALQNTHADVVEGEIKASQRNISIKDKGRADKTPSIANLFTQPEMDESPESKFSFLTTMADETSYLNIEHRPVQIKSKIICTIGPKTQSVEQLGKLIEAGLTVARLNFSHGSHEYHAQTIANIRTYIKNSKNPRSVAILLDTKGPEIRTGKLDASKLGDETQAYTTYLELADSVKVGDRILVDDGLIGTEVIEVRPEAKEVVVRVENDGFIGENKGINLPGVTVQLPAITEKDAGDLQFGIEQGVDFIAASFIRKAADVLEIRRIIKGTNIKIISKIESQEGLDNFDEILAVSDGIMVARGDLGVEVPVETVARYQKMMIRKCNAAGKPVVTATQMLESMIVNPRPTRAEATDVANAVLDGSDCVMLSGETAKGAFPVLAVEMMAKICREAEADINYSELYPQLRRQLVLPISVSEAVASSAVKTSWDVHAALIIVLTQTGNTAQAICKYRPIAPVLAVTASDQVARHMEGTENIIHRAMLWGVKMGMAKRGDPVVVTSGVIESVAGSTNIMRVLKCVGFERD
;
A
#
# COMPACT_ATOMS: atom_id res chain seq x y z
N MET A 1 22.26 5.85 -41.56
CA MET A 1 22.80 7.13 -42.10
C MET A 1 22.01 8.24 -41.41
N LEU A 2 22.51 9.21 -40.65
CA LEU A 2 23.83 9.77 -40.35
C LEU A 2 23.79 10.28 -38.89
N ARG A 3 24.96 10.34 -38.23
CA ARG A 3 25.19 11.06 -36.97
C ARG A 3 25.37 12.56 -37.25
N GLU A 4 25.00 13.43 -36.30
CA GLU A 4 25.71 14.70 -36.09
C GLU A 4 25.58 15.22 -34.64
N LYS A 5 26.60 15.96 -34.21
CA LYS A 5 26.91 16.45 -32.84
C LYS A 5 26.42 17.89 -32.62
N PRO A 6 26.41 18.39 -31.36
CA PRO A 6 25.70 19.60 -30.96
C PRO A 6 26.54 20.89 -31.07
N GLY A 7 25.89 22.01 -31.40
CA GLY A 7 26.46 23.36 -31.36
C GLY A 7 25.41 24.47 -31.48
N GLN A 8 25.33 25.30 -30.42
CA GLN A 8 24.72 26.63 -30.25
C GLN A 8 23.95 27.29 -31.40
N ILE A 9 22.68 27.66 -31.16
CA ILE A 9 22.12 28.98 -31.56
C ILE A 9 21.13 29.47 -30.48
N SER A 10 21.40 30.68 -30.00
CA SER A 10 20.59 31.55 -29.13
C SER A 10 19.51 32.34 -29.91
N GLY A 11 18.39 32.68 -29.28
CA GLY A 11 17.60 33.88 -29.64
C GLY A 11 16.15 33.64 -30.06
N TYR A 12 15.25 34.41 -29.45
CA TYR A 12 13.78 34.35 -29.49
C TYR A 12 13.10 34.53 -30.87
N GLY A 13 11.93 33.91 -31.06
CA GLY A 13 10.95 34.28 -32.11
C GLY A 13 9.64 33.45 -32.11
N SER A 14 8.59 34.01 -31.49
CA SER A 14 7.13 33.77 -31.61
C SER A 14 6.55 32.35 -31.84
N GLY A 15 5.53 32.01 -31.04
CA GLY A 15 4.78 30.74 -31.05
C GLY A 15 3.99 30.39 -32.32
N GLU A 16 4.06 31.17 -33.40
CA GLU A 16 3.45 30.81 -34.69
C GLU A 16 4.29 29.78 -35.49
N ASN A 17 5.61 29.72 -35.28
CA ASN A 17 6.47 28.79 -36.01
C ASN A 17 6.37 27.34 -35.48
N ALA A 18 6.01 27.15 -34.21
CA ALA A 18 5.81 25.82 -33.63
C ALA A 18 4.50 25.16 -34.12
N CYS A 19 3.43 25.94 -34.31
CA CYS A 19 2.17 25.45 -34.88
C CYS A 19 2.32 25.02 -36.35
N ARG A 20 3.03 25.80 -37.18
CA ARG A 20 3.27 25.42 -38.58
C ARG A 20 4.13 24.16 -38.72
N LEU A 21 5.09 23.96 -37.81
CA LEU A 21 5.91 22.74 -37.80
C LEU A 21 5.08 21.51 -37.39
N ALA A 22 4.15 21.66 -36.44
CA ALA A 22 3.24 20.61 -36.01
C ALA A 22 2.20 20.24 -37.09
N GLU A 23 1.64 21.22 -37.80
CA GLU A 23 0.71 20.98 -38.92
C GLU A 23 1.39 20.31 -40.11
N THR A 24 2.65 20.68 -40.41
CA THR A 24 3.43 20.05 -41.48
C THR A 24 3.85 18.62 -41.13
N MET A 25 4.12 18.33 -39.85
CA MET A 25 4.39 16.97 -39.39
C MET A 25 3.12 16.11 -39.40
N TYR A 26 1.97 16.66 -38.99
CA TYR A 26 0.70 15.94 -38.99
C TYR A 26 0.22 15.60 -40.42
N SER A 27 0.35 16.51 -41.39
CA SER A 27 -0.03 16.25 -42.78
C SER A 27 0.87 15.19 -43.44
N ARG A 28 2.17 15.19 -43.12
CA ARG A 28 3.12 14.17 -43.61
C ARG A 28 2.88 12.80 -42.97
N PHE A 29 2.49 12.76 -41.69
CA PHE A 29 2.15 11.51 -41.01
C PHE A 29 0.81 10.92 -41.52
N SER A 30 -0.18 11.78 -41.77
CA SER A 30 -1.48 11.38 -42.34
C SER A 30 -1.35 10.87 -43.79
N ALA A 31 -0.52 11.51 -44.63
CA ALA A 31 -0.24 11.04 -45.99
C ALA A 31 0.55 9.72 -46.03
N ALA A 32 1.46 9.51 -45.06
CA ALA A 32 2.19 8.25 -44.95
C ALA A 32 1.28 7.07 -44.53
N LEU A 33 0.27 7.33 -43.69
CA LEU A 33 -0.75 6.36 -43.27
C LEU A 33 -1.76 6.01 -44.38
N GLN A 34 -2.10 6.98 -45.24
CA GLN A 34 -2.98 6.71 -46.39
C GLN A 34 -2.30 5.92 -47.52
N ASN A 35 -1.00 6.15 -47.77
CA ASN A 35 -0.26 5.42 -48.80
C ASN A 35 0.17 4.00 -48.38
N THR A 36 0.29 3.72 -47.07
CA THR A 36 0.60 2.35 -46.60
C THR A 36 -0.61 1.41 -46.59
N HIS A 37 -1.83 1.96 -46.66
CA HIS A 37 -3.06 1.16 -46.71
C HIS A 37 -3.48 0.75 -48.13
N ALA A 38 -2.93 1.37 -49.19
CA ALA A 38 -3.25 1.05 -50.58
C ALA A 38 -2.38 -0.07 -51.16
N ASP A 39 -1.08 -0.11 -50.83
CA ASP A 39 -0.13 -1.04 -51.46
C ASP A 39 -0.13 -2.46 -50.85
N VAL A 40 -0.80 -2.68 -49.72
CA VAL A 40 -0.88 -4.01 -49.06
C VAL A 40 -2.14 -4.79 -49.48
N VAL A 41 -3.16 -4.11 -50.02
CA VAL A 41 -4.46 -4.74 -50.33
C VAL A 41 -4.55 -5.26 -51.78
N GLU A 42 -3.68 -4.82 -52.70
CA GLU A 42 -3.65 -5.32 -54.09
C GLU A 42 -2.71 -6.53 -54.34
N GLY A 43 -1.83 -6.86 -53.40
CA GLY A 43 -0.86 -7.95 -53.54
C GLY A 43 -1.39 -9.36 -53.21
N GLU A 44 -2.39 -9.49 -52.34
CA GLU A 44 -2.82 -10.79 -51.81
C GLU A 44 -4.09 -11.37 -52.47
N ILE A 45 -4.78 -10.61 -53.32
CA ILE A 45 -6.02 -11.07 -53.98
C ILE A 45 -5.77 -11.83 -55.30
N LYS A 46 -4.54 -11.82 -55.85
CA LYS A 46 -4.21 -12.52 -57.12
C LYS A 46 -3.61 -13.92 -56.99
N ALA A 47 -3.46 -14.47 -55.78
CA ALA A 47 -2.83 -15.78 -55.57
C ALA A 47 -3.79 -16.94 -55.28
N SER A 48 -5.09 -16.70 -55.03
CA SER A 48 -6.04 -17.75 -54.60
C SER A 48 -6.99 -18.28 -55.69
N GLN A 49 -6.85 -17.84 -56.95
CA GLN A 49 -7.62 -18.38 -58.08
C GLN A 49 -6.73 -19.13 -59.06
N ARG A 50 -6.35 -20.37 -58.72
CA ARG A 50 -5.97 -21.41 -59.69
C ARG A 50 -6.08 -22.79 -59.05
N ASN A 51 -6.80 -23.67 -59.75
CA ASN A 51 -6.93 -25.13 -59.57
C ASN A 51 -8.12 -25.65 -58.74
N ILE A 52 -9.29 -25.73 -59.39
CA ILE A 52 -10.25 -26.81 -59.16
C ILE A 52 -10.56 -27.45 -60.52
N SER A 53 -10.29 -28.76 -60.66
CA SER A 53 -10.82 -29.59 -61.74
C SER A 53 -10.92 -31.07 -61.32
N ILE A 54 -12.16 -31.51 -61.10
CA ILE A 54 -12.79 -32.76 -61.60
C ILE A 54 -12.19 -34.13 -61.17
N LYS A 55 -12.93 -34.98 -60.42
CA LYS A 55 -13.81 -36.10 -60.90
C LYS A 55 -14.22 -37.11 -59.80
N ASP A 56 -15.49 -37.51 -59.86
CA ASP A 56 -16.14 -38.66 -59.18
C ASP A 56 -15.53 -40.05 -59.47
N LYS A 57 -15.62 -40.98 -58.50
CA LYS A 57 -16.30 -42.31 -58.62
C LYS A 57 -16.07 -43.23 -57.38
N GLY A 58 -17.16 -43.64 -56.73
CA GLY A 58 -17.49 -45.07 -56.56
C GLY A 58 -17.20 -45.84 -55.26
N ARG A 59 -18.32 -46.28 -54.64
CA ARG A 59 -18.61 -47.60 -54.03
C ARG A 59 -18.29 -47.88 -52.54
N ALA A 60 -19.28 -48.54 -51.93
CA ALA A 60 -19.46 -48.87 -50.52
C ALA A 60 -18.69 -50.12 -50.07
N ASP A 61 -18.33 -50.18 -48.78
CA ASP A 61 -18.53 -51.38 -47.95
C ASP A 61 -18.46 -51.10 -46.43
N LYS A 62 -19.14 -51.95 -45.66
CA LYS A 62 -19.44 -51.83 -44.23
C LYS A 62 -18.37 -52.48 -43.33
N THR A 63 -17.88 -51.76 -42.32
CA THR A 63 -17.49 -52.29 -40.98
C THR A 63 -17.16 -51.10 -40.04
N PRO A 64 -17.54 -51.10 -38.74
CA PRO A 64 -17.29 -49.96 -37.86
C PRO A 64 -15.86 -50.01 -37.32
N SER A 65 -15.00 -49.09 -37.75
CA SER A 65 -13.66 -48.91 -37.17
C SER A 65 -13.68 -47.94 -35.99
N ILE A 66 -12.88 -48.25 -34.98
CA ILE A 66 -12.58 -47.51 -33.76
C ILE A 66 -12.00 -46.12 -34.10
N ALA A 67 -12.86 -45.14 -34.36
CA ALA A 67 -12.47 -43.75 -34.64
C ALA A 67 -13.57 -42.78 -34.17
N ASN A 68 -13.82 -42.74 -32.86
CA ASN A 68 -14.67 -41.72 -32.21
C ASN A 68 -14.04 -41.27 -30.88
N LEU A 69 -12.74 -40.96 -30.88
CA LEU A 69 -12.04 -40.49 -29.68
C LEU A 69 -11.11 -39.29 -29.89
N PHE A 70 -11.07 -38.69 -31.09
CA PHE A 70 -10.32 -37.46 -31.32
C PHE A 70 -10.99 -36.59 -32.40
N THR A 71 -12.00 -35.82 -32.02
CA THR A 71 -12.38 -34.60 -32.74
C THR A 71 -11.77 -33.42 -31.98
N GLN A 72 -10.67 -32.87 -32.49
CA GLN A 72 -10.23 -31.52 -32.11
C GLN A 72 -11.20 -30.51 -32.75
N PRO A 73 -11.58 -29.42 -32.06
CA PRO A 73 -12.36 -28.37 -32.70
C PRO A 73 -11.49 -27.63 -33.73
N GLU A 74 -11.96 -27.54 -34.97
CA GLU A 74 -11.39 -26.63 -35.97
C GLU A 74 -11.52 -25.19 -35.47
N MET A 75 -10.41 -24.46 -35.42
CA MET A 75 -10.42 -23.02 -35.14
C MET A 75 -10.78 -22.26 -36.42
N ASP A 76 -11.83 -21.44 -36.34
CA ASP A 76 -12.27 -20.54 -37.40
C ASP A 76 -11.29 -19.37 -37.58
N GLU A 77 -10.65 -19.29 -38.76
CA GLU A 77 -9.72 -18.22 -39.16
C GLU A 77 -10.40 -17.13 -40.02
N SER A 78 -11.69 -16.87 -39.83
CA SER A 78 -12.39 -15.75 -40.48
C SER A 78 -11.84 -14.37 -40.03
N PRO A 79 -11.87 -13.32 -40.88
CA PRO A 79 -11.48 -11.95 -40.49
C PRO A 79 -12.26 -11.40 -39.28
N GLU A 80 -13.45 -11.95 -39.02
CA GLU A 80 -14.30 -11.65 -37.86
C GLU A 80 -13.65 -12.16 -36.55
N SER A 81 -12.90 -13.26 -36.57
CA SER A 81 -12.15 -13.75 -35.40
C SER A 81 -10.92 -12.90 -35.07
N LYS A 82 -10.33 -12.23 -36.08
CA LYS A 82 -9.24 -11.25 -35.87
C LYS A 82 -9.75 -9.90 -35.34
N PHE A 83 -10.96 -9.49 -35.68
CA PHE A 83 -11.60 -8.30 -35.08
C PHE A 83 -12.12 -8.55 -33.66
N SER A 84 -12.51 -9.79 -33.34
CA SER A 84 -12.82 -10.22 -31.96
C SER A 84 -11.64 -9.97 -31.00
N PHE A 85 -10.39 -10.19 -31.46
CA PHE A 85 -9.17 -10.03 -30.65
C PHE A 85 -8.86 -8.57 -30.27
N LEU A 86 -9.20 -7.61 -31.15
CA LEU A 86 -9.06 -6.18 -30.87
C LEU A 86 -10.19 -5.66 -29.98
N THR A 87 -11.35 -6.30 -30.03
CA THR A 87 -12.47 -5.97 -29.14
C THR A 87 -12.24 -6.51 -27.73
N THR A 88 -11.42 -7.57 -27.57
CA THR A 88 -11.08 -8.15 -26.25
C THR A 88 -10.22 -7.24 -25.37
N MET A 89 -9.45 -6.29 -25.95
CA MET A 89 -8.78 -5.27 -25.15
C MET A 89 -9.75 -4.21 -24.60
N ALA A 90 -10.88 -3.97 -25.28
CA ALA A 90 -11.96 -3.15 -24.74
C ALA A 90 -12.87 -3.95 -23.78
N ASP A 91 -12.89 -5.28 -23.90
CA ASP A 91 -13.68 -6.21 -23.09
C ASP A 91 -12.94 -6.74 -21.83
N GLU A 92 -11.75 -6.22 -21.49
CA GLU A 92 -11.24 -6.32 -20.11
C GLU A 92 -12.23 -5.72 -19.10
N THR A 93 -13.13 -4.85 -19.58
CA THR A 93 -14.27 -4.32 -18.82
C THR A 93 -15.37 -5.34 -18.53
N SER A 94 -15.36 -6.54 -19.11
CA SER A 94 -16.29 -7.62 -18.72
C SER A 94 -16.02 -8.16 -17.31
N TYR A 95 -14.82 -7.92 -16.76
CA TYR A 95 -14.51 -8.08 -15.33
C TYR A 95 -15.03 -6.93 -14.46
N LEU A 96 -15.41 -5.79 -15.07
CA LEU A 96 -15.99 -4.59 -14.42
C LEU A 96 -17.51 -4.65 -14.28
N ASN A 97 -18.13 -5.83 -14.31
CA ASN A 97 -19.47 -6.00 -13.73
C ASN A 97 -19.39 -5.90 -12.19
N ILE A 98 -19.05 -4.70 -11.72
CA ILE A 98 -18.80 -4.28 -10.34
C ILE A 98 -20.06 -4.47 -9.48
N GLU A 99 -21.25 -4.43 -10.08
CA GLU A 99 -22.52 -4.51 -9.36
C GLU A 99 -22.77 -5.86 -8.66
N HIS A 100 -22.03 -6.94 -9.00
CA HIS A 100 -22.37 -8.30 -8.55
C HIS A 100 -21.26 -9.12 -7.92
N ARG A 101 -20.05 -8.57 -7.73
CA ARG A 101 -19.03 -9.22 -6.88
C ARG A 101 -18.91 -8.47 -5.56
N PRO A 102 -19.14 -9.12 -4.40
CA PRO A 102 -18.73 -8.55 -3.14
C PRO A 102 -17.20 -8.57 -3.09
N VAL A 103 -16.54 -7.60 -3.74
CA VAL A 103 -15.09 -7.43 -3.61
C VAL A 103 -14.86 -7.00 -2.17
N GLN A 104 -14.44 -7.96 -1.37
CA GLN A 104 -13.96 -7.73 -0.02
C GLN A 104 -12.70 -6.87 -0.13
N ILE A 105 -12.70 -5.73 0.56
CA ILE A 105 -11.60 -4.77 0.51
C ILE A 105 -10.32 -5.44 1.01
N LYS A 106 -9.29 -5.44 0.18
CA LYS A 106 -7.99 -6.05 0.49
C LYS A 106 -7.13 -5.10 1.30
N SER A 107 -7.12 -3.83 0.91
CA SER A 107 -6.44 -2.73 1.56
C SER A 107 -6.88 -2.62 3.02
N LYS A 108 -5.92 -2.40 3.90
CA LYS A 108 -6.19 -2.27 5.34
C LYS A 108 -6.43 -0.82 5.68
N ILE A 109 -7.41 -0.58 6.53
CA ILE A 109 -7.73 0.75 7.04
C ILE A 109 -7.20 0.84 8.47
N ILE A 110 -6.27 1.77 8.67
CA ILE A 110 -5.75 2.14 9.98
C ILE A 110 -6.54 3.34 10.47
N CYS A 111 -7.07 3.28 11.69
CA CYS A 111 -7.78 4.41 12.30
C CYS A 111 -7.14 4.80 13.61
N THR A 112 -6.84 6.09 13.76
CA THR A 112 -6.40 6.63 15.04
C THR A 112 -7.58 6.70 16.00
N ILE A 113 -7.43 6.09 17.17
CA ILE A 113 -8.46 6.12 18.22
C ILE A 113 -8.22 7.33 19.11
N GLY A 114 -9.29 8.05 19.41
CA GLY A 114 -9.24 9.25 20.25
C GLY A 114 -10.51 9.41 21.08
N PRO A 115 -10.67 10.58 21.72
CA PRO A 115 -11.75 10.82 22.69
C PRO A 115 -13.16 10.54 22.16
N LYS A 116 -13.41 10.73 20.87
CA LYS A 116 -14.72 10.48 20.25
C LYS A 116 -14.97 9.03 19.87
N THR A 117 -13.93 8.20 19.86
CA THR A 117 -13.98 6.84 19.30
C THR A 117 -13.49 5.75 20.25
N GLN A 118 -13.06 6.10 21.47
CA GLN A 118 -12.51 5.16 22.44
C GLN A 118 -13.55 4.23 23.09
N SER A 119 -14.84 4.60 23.11
CA SER A 119 -15.86 3.76 23.76
C SER A 119 -16.07 2.44 23.01
N VAL A 120 -16.43 1.38 23.74
CA VAL A 120 -16.68 0.03 23.17
C VAL A 120 -17.69 0.08 22.02
N GLU A 121 -18.74 0.90 22.16
CA GLU A 121 -19.77 1.07 21.13
C GLU A 121 -19.21 1.73 19.86
N GLN A 122 -18.45 2.82 20.00
CA GLN A 122 -17.88 3.53 18.85
C GLN A 122 -16.81 2.70 18.15
N LEU A 123 -15.95 2.03 18.91
CA LEU A 123 -14.99 1.06 18.35
C LEU A 123 -15.70 -0.01 17.54
N GLY A 124 -16.82 -0.53 18.04
CA GLY A 124 -17.63 -1.49 17.32
C GLY A 124 -18.11 -0.98 15.96
N LYS A 125 -18.65 0.25 15.94
CA LYS A 125 -19.07 0.92 14.70
C LYS A 125 -17.91 1.10 13.72
N LEU A 126 -16.71 1.49 14.19
CA LEU A 126 -15.53 1.62 13.32
C LEU A 126 -15.08 0.27 12.75
N ILE A 127 -15.05 -0.77 13.57
CA ILE A 127 -14.67 -2.14 13.16
C ILE A 127 -15.64 -2.69 12.12
N GLU A 128 -16.93 -2.45 12.31
CA GLU A 128 -17.98 -2.84 11.35
C GLU A 128 -17.83 -2.06 10.03
N ALA A 129 -17.55 -0.76 10.10
CA ALA A 129 -17.35 0.12 8.95
C ALA A 129 -16.11 -0.22 8.11
N GLY A 130 -15.08 -0.86 8.70
CA GLY A 130 -13.91 -1.35 7.96
C GLY A 130 -12.56 -1.15 8.63
N LEU A 131 -12.50 -0.68 9.88
CA LEU A 131 -11.25 -0.59 10.64
C LEU A 131 -10.61 -1.97 10.79
N THR A 132 -9.32 -2.05 10.44
CA THR A 132 -8.51 -3.27 10.56
C THR A 132 -7.32 -3.13 11.52
N VAL A 133 -6.83 -1.90 11.71
CA VAL A 133 -5.76 -1.59 12.68
C VAL A 133 -6.17 -0.36 13.49
N ALA A 134 -6.16 -0.48 14.80
CA ALA A 134 -6.38 0.62 15.73
C ALA A 134 -5.02 1.26 16.08
N ARG A 135 -4.82 2.51 15.63
CA ARG A 135 -3.63 3.30 15.95
C ARG A 135 -3.85 4.05 17.27
N LEU A 136 -2.89 3.93 18.17
CA LEU A 136 -2.79 4.67 19.43
C LEU A 136 -1.66 5.69 19.29
N ASN A 137 -1.98 6.98 19.32
CA ASN A 137 -0.99 8.04 19.15
C ASN A 137 -0.41 8.46 20.51
N PHE A 138 0.85 8.10 20.79
CA PHE A 138 1.51 8.38 22.07
C PHE A 138 2.15 9.77 22.16
N SER A 139 2.06 10.60 21.12
CA SER A 139 2.26 12.05 21.26
C SER A 139 1.24 12.68 22.21
N HIS A 140 0.11 12.00 22.44
CA HIS A 140 -0.95 12.41 23.37
C HIS A 140 -1.41 11.24 24.27
N GLY A 141 -2.09 11.58 25.36
CA GLY A 141 -2.66 10.59 26.29
C GLY A 141 -1.63 9.95 27.23
N SER A 142 -2.11 9.41 28.34
CA SER A 142 -1.32 8.63 29.30
C SER A 142 -1.35 7.14 28.95
N HIS A 143 -0.46 6.35 29.56
CA HIS A 143 -0.51 4.89 29.48
C HIS A 143 -1.86 4.33 29.97
N GLU A 144 -2.46 4.93 31.00
CA GLU A 144 -3.80 4.56 31.48
C GLU A 144 -4.88 4.77 30.42
N TYR A 145 -4.85 5.92 29.73
CA TYR A 145 -5.76 6.20 28.63
C TYR A 145 -5.63 5.16 27.52
N HIS A 146 -4.40 4.84 27.11
CA HIS A 146 -4.15 3.85 26.05
C HIS A 146 -4.50 2.43 26.49
N ALA A 147 -4.26 2.06 27.75
CA ALA A 147 -4.65 0.76 28.31
C ALA A 147 -6.17 0.58 28.27
N GLN A 148 -6.94 1.62 28.61
CA GLN A 148 -8.39 1.59 28.50
C GLN A 148 -8.84 1.41 27.04
N THR A 149 -8.18 2.07 26.08
CA THR A 149 -8.47 1.88 24.65
C THR A 149 -8.26 0.43 24.23
N ILE A 150 -7.14 -0.18 24.60
CA ILE A 150 -6.80 -1.57 24.30
C ILE A 150 -7.83 -2.52 24.93
N ALA A 151 -8.20 -2.29 26.18
CA ALA A 151 -9.21 -3.08 26.89
C ALA A 151 -10.58 -2.99 26.20
N ASN A 152 -10.98 -1.80 25.72
CA ASN A 152 -12.25 -1.61 25.03
C ASN A 152 -12.29 -2.34 23.68
N ILE A 153 -11.20 -2.29 22.90
CA ILE A 153 -11.07 -3.03 21.63
C ILE A 153 -11.23 -4.54 21.89
N ARG A 154 -10.48 -5.08 22.86
CA ARG A 154 -10.53 -6.50 23.23
C ARG A 154 -11.91 -6.92 23.73
N THR A 155 -12.57 -6.05 24.50
CA THR A 155 -13.94 -6.27 25.01
C THR A 155 -14.95 -6.38 23.87
N TYR A 156 -14.92 -5.47 22.90
CA TYR A 156 -15.80 -5.54 21.73
C TYR A 156 -15.58 -6.83 20.93
N ILE A 157 -14.32 -7.17 20.63
CA ILE A 157 -13.98 -8.38 19.86
C ILE A 157 -14.47 -9.64 20.57
N LYS A 158 -14.23 -9.76 21.88
CA LYS A 158 -14.65 -10.91 22.69
C LYS A 158 -16.18 -11.12 22.69
N ASN A 159 -16.94 -10.03 22.66
CA ASN A 159 -18.40 -10.06 22.72
C ASN A 159 -19.07 -10.14 21.33
N SER A 160 -18.30 -10.01 20.24
CA SER A 160 -18.83 -10.06 18.88
C SER A 160 -19.16 -11.49 18.45
N LYS A 161 -20.32 -11.66 17.79
CA LYS A 161 -20.75 -12.95 17.22
C LYS A 161 -19.90 -13.39 16.03
N ASN A 162 -19.33 -12.42 15.30
CA ASN A 162 -18.45 -12.62 14.16
C ASN A 162 -17.17 -11.80 14.41
N PRO A 163 -16.26 -12.28 15.28
CA PRO A 163 -15.10 -11.50 15.66
C PRO A 163 -14.21 -11.24 14.44
N ARG A 164 -14.00 -9.96 14.14
CA ARG A 164 -12.96 -9.51 13.20
C ARG A 164 -11.63 -9.42 13.95
N SER A 165 -10.55 -9.79 13.29
CA SER A 165 -9.21 -9.52 13.81
C SER A 165 -8.91 -8.04 13.63
N VAL A 166 -8.53 -7.36 14.72
CA VAL A 166 -8.13 -5.96 14.72
C VAL A 166 -6.76 -5.90 15.37
N ALA A 167 -5.78 -5.41 14.64
CA ALA A 167 -4.44 -5.20 15.17
C ALA A 167 -4.37 -3.88 15.94
N ILE A 168 -3.44 -3.79 16.89
CA ILE A 168 -3.15 -2.60 17.68
C ILE A 168 -1.77 -2.08 17.29
N LEU A 169 -1.70 -0.81 16.91
CA LEU A 169 -0.49 -0.13 16.50
C LEU A 169 -0.19 1.00 17.49
N LEU A 170 0.96 0.89 18.16
CA LEU A 170 1.52 1.95 19.00
C LEU A 170 2.33 2.91 18.12
N ASP A 171 1.92 4.17 18.03
CA ASP A 171 2.67 5.21 17.31
C ASP A 171 3.44 6.06 18.33
N THR A 172 4.78 5.97 18.28
CA THR A 172 5.69 6.64 19.22
C THR A 172 5.65 8.15 19.08
N LYS A 173 5.99 8.89 20.12
CA LYS A 173 6.11 10.35 20.01
C LYS A 173 7.31 10.74 19.16
N GLY A 174 8.46 10.13 19.43
CA GLY A 174 9.72 10.44 18.77
C GLY A 174 10.33 11.80 19.16
N PRO A 175 11.48 12.14 18.56
CA PRO A 175 12.26 13.34 18.87
C PRO A 175 11.70 14.61 18.22
N GLU A 176 10.49 15.02 18.62
CA GLU A 176 9.89 16.27 18.14
C GLU A 176 10.59 17.51 18.72
N ILE A 177 10.86 18.50 17.87
CA ILE A 177 11.26 19.84 18.30
C ILE A 177 9.99 20.69 18.43
N ARG A 178 9.85 21.43 19.53
CA ARG A 178 8.68 22.27 19.79
C ARG A 178 9.04 23.65 20.32
N THR A 179 8.13 24.61 20.14
CA THR A 179 8.18 25.89 20.86
C THR A 179 7.90 25.70 22.35
N GLY A 180 8.38 26.62 23.19
CA GLY A 180 8.13 26.64 24.63
C GLY A 180 6.68 26.96 25.03
N LYS A 181 6.41 26.92 26.34
CA LYS A 181 5.19 27.51 26.93
C LYS A 181 5.33 29.04 26.98
N LEU A 182 4.22 29.75 26.79
CA LEU A 182 4.20 31.21 26.69
C LEU A 182 4.01 31.90 28.05
N ASP A 183 3.77 31.18 29.15
CA ASP A 183 3.64 31.82 30.47
C ASP A 183 4.40 31.14 31.63
N ALA A 184 4.74 31.98 32.61
CA ALA A 184 5.57 31.82 33.81
C ALA A 184 7.08 32.14 33.64
N SER A 185 7.37 33.42 33.32
CA SER A 185 8.68 34.15 33.30
C SER A 185 9.22 34.63 31.93
N LYS A 186 8.34 34.72 30.91
CA LYS A 186 8.56 35.23 29.53
C LYS A 186 9.64 34.48 28.73
N LEU A 187 9.23 33.45 28.00
CA LEU A 187 10.08 32.69 27.05
C LEU A 187 9.57 32.77 25.60
N GLY A 188 8.80 33.81 25.28
CA GLY A 188 8.57 34.24 23.90
C GLY A 188 7.54 35.37 23.77
N ASP A 189 7.78 36.28 22.81
CA ASP A 189 6.88 37.34 22.34
C ASP A 189 7.07 37.51 20.83
N GLU A 190 6.60 38.61 20.22
CA GLU A 190 6.77 38.86 18.79
C GLU A 190 8.25 39.01 18.35
N THR A 191 9.19 39.15 19.28
CA THR A 191 10.63 39.36 19.00
C THR A 191 11.50 38.14 19.28
N GLN A 192 11.04 37.18 20.08
CA GLN A 192 11.81 35.99 20.45
C GLN A 192 10.90 34.81 20.78
N ALA A 193 11.36 33.58 20.56
CA ALA A 193 10.66 32.36 20.95
C ALA A 193 11.63 31.28 21.42
N TYR A 194 11.26 30.57 22.49
CA TYR A 194 12.02 29.42 23.00
C TYR A 194 11.74 28.15 22.20
N THR A 195 12.75 27.31 22.01
CA THR A 195 12.66 25.96 21.43
C THR A 195 13.11 24.90 22.44
N THR A 196 12.51 23.72 22.39
CA THR A 196 12.94 22.56 23.20
C THR A 196 14.26 21.95 22.73
N TYR A 197 14.78 22.35 21.56
CA TYR A 197 16.04 21.82 21.01
C TYR A 197 17.22 22.72 21.38
N LEU A 198 17.98 22.30 22.40
CA LEU A 198 19.05 23.12 22.99
C LEU A 198 20.27 23.27 22.07
N GLU A 199 20.46 22.33 21.15
CA GLU A 199 21.53 22.28 20.16
C GLU A 199 21.13 22.93 18.82
N LEU A 200 20.05 23.72 18.79
CA LEU A 200 19.59 24.39 17.57
C LEU A 200 20.71 25.25 16.94
N ALA A 201 21.37 26.08 17.75
CA ALA A 201 22.45 26.95 17.29
C ALA A 201 23.71 26.19 16.83
N ASP A 202 23.86 24.92 17.22
CA ASP A 202 24.96 24.07 16.75
C ASP A 202 24.60 23.32 15.46
N SER A 203 23.31 23.28 15.11
CA SER A 203 22.79 22.46 14.01
C SER A 203 22.50 23.26 12.75
N VAL A 204 22.07 24.52 12.90
CA VAL A 204 21.71 25.39 11.77
C VAL A 204 22.86 26.31 11.38
N LYS A 205 22.85 26.76 10.13
CA LYS A 205 23.75 27.79 9.58
C LYS A 205 22.95 28.92 8.94
N VAL A 206 23.61 30.05 8.71
CA VAL A 206 23.02 31.18 7.96
C VAL A 206 22.52 30.71 6.60
N GLY A 207 21.27 31.08 6.28
CA GLY A 207 20.54 30.67 5.08
C GLY A 207 19.67 29.42 5.24
N ASP A 208 19.80 28.66 6.34
CA ASP A 208 18.89 27.55 6.61
C ASP A 208 17.48 28.08 6.93
N ARG A 209 16.47 27.23 6.72
CA ARG A 209 15.07 27.55 7.05
C ARG A 209 14.66 26.87 8.34
N ILE A 210 13.95 27.61 9.18
CA ILE A 210 13.28 27.08 10.37
C ILE A 210 11.78 27.27 10.17
N LEU A 211 11.06 26.17 10.16
CA LEU A 211 9.62 26.13 9.91
C LEU A 211 8.90 25.88 11.23
N VAL A 212 7.83 26.62 11.50
CA VAL A 212 7.07 26.54 12.75
C VAL A 212 5.58 26.29 12.46
N ASP A 213 4.95 25.49 13.31
CA ASP A 213 3.51 25.14 13.27
C ASP A 213 3.12 24.48 11.94
N ASP A 214 3.61 23.26 11.71
CA ASP A 214 3.39 22.48 10.47
C ASP A 214 3.83 23.23 9.21
N GLY A 215 4.85 24.08 9.33
CA GLY A 215 5.40 24.89 8.24
C GLY A 215 4.56 26.08 7.82
N LEU A 216 3.53 26.45 8.59
CA LEU A 216 2.72 27.64 8.33
C LEU A 216 3.52 28.94 8.48
N ILE A 217 4.56 28.93 9.30
CA ILE A 217 5.46 30.07 9.50
C ILE A 217 6.85 29.68 9.01
N GLY A 218 7.28 30.33 7.93
CA GLY A 218 8.62 30.22 7.39
C GLY A 218 9.55 31.27 7.97
N THR A 219 10.77 30.85 8.30
CA THR A 219 11.83 31.77 8.71
C THR A 219 13.16 31.37 8.05
N GLU A 220 14.03 32.35 7.84
CA GLU A 220 15.39 32.17 7.33
C GLU A 220 16.40 32.59 8.40
N VAL A 221 17.38 31.74 8.68
CA VAL A 221 18.46 32.03 9.62
C VAL A 221 19.37 33.11 9.05
N ILE A 222 19.47 34.25 9.74
CA ILE A 222 20.34 35.37 9.34
C ILE A 222 21.59 35.49 10.21
N GLU A 223 21.57 34.97 11.43
CA GLU A 223 22.71 34.96 12.35
C GLU A 223 22.60 33.76 13.30
N VAL A 224 23.74 33.15 13.63
CA VAL A 224 23.85 32.06 14.62
C VAL A 224 24.81 32.49 15.72
N ARG A 225 24.39 32.39 16.99
CA ARG A 225 25.16 32.77 18.17
C ARG A 225 25.31 31.57 19.12
N PRO A 226 26.25 30.64 18.88
CA PRO A 226 26.37 29.41 19.67
C PRO A 226 26.65 29.65 21.15
N GLU A 227 27.49 30.64 21.48
CA GLU A 227 27.82 30.97 22.89
C GLU A 227 26.59 31.44 23.69
N ALA A 228 25.66 32.13 23.04
CA ALA A 228 24.40 32.58 23.65
C ALA A 228 23.26 31.56 23.50
N LYS A 229 23.47 30.48 22.72
CA LYS A 229 22.42 29.55 22.27
C LYS A 229 21.25 30.23 21.57
N GLU A 230 21.55 31.26 20.79
CA GLU A 230 20.55 32.03 20.04
C GLU A 230 20.70 31.82 18.54
N VAL A 231 19.57 31.82 17.85
CA VAL A 231 19.50 31.87 16.38
C VAL A 231 18.61 33.04 16.02
N VAL A 232 19.15 33.99 15.26
CA VAL A 232 18.38 35.14 14.77
C VAL A 232 17.84 34.78 13.40
N VAL A 233 16.52 34.92 13.25
CA VAL A 233 15.81 34.59 12.02
C VAL A 233 15.09 35.81 11.46
N ARG A 234 14.94 35.84 10.14
CA ARG A 234 14.00 36.71 9.45
C ARG A 234 12.72 35.91 9.17
N VAL A 235 11.59 36.40 9.67
CA VAL A 235 10.27 35.81 9.38
C VAL A 235 9.90 36.11 7.93
N GLU A 236 9.48 35.09 7.18
CA GLU A 236 9.17 35.18 5.75
C GLU A 236 7.68 35.48 5.48
N ASN A 237 6.79 35.19 6.45
CA ASN A 237 5.36 35.40 6.32
C ASN A 237 4.67 35.66 7.67
N ASP A 238 3.50 36.29 7.63
CA ASP A 238 2.66 36.50 8.80
C ASP A 238 2.08 35.16 9.31
N GLY A 239 1.93 35.04 10.63
CA GLY A 239 1.31 33.88 11.26
C GLY A 239 1.19 34.03 12.78
N PHE A 240 0.44 33.12 13.41
CA PHE A 240 0.28 33.10 14.86
C PHE A 240 1.11 31.97 15.47
N ILE A 241 2.05 32.31 16.36
CA ILE A 241 2.83 31.31 17.12
C ILE A 241 2.12 31.06 18.45
N GLY A 242 1.75 29.81 18.68
CA GLY A 242 1.24 29.34 19.97
C GLY A 242 2.29 28.60 20.80
N GLU A 243 1.84 28.04 21.92
CA GLU A 243 2.67 27.18 22.76
C GLU A 243 2.84 25.78 22.15
N ASN A 244 4.00 25.15 22.38
CA ASN A 244 4.26 23.75 22.03
C ASN A 244 4.02 23.41 20.54
N LYS A 245 4.19 24.38 19.64
CA LYS A 245 4.08 24.16 18.18
C LYS A 245 5.28 23.41 17.66
N GLY A 246 5.09 22.55 16.66
CA GLY A 246 6.17 21.82 16.01
C GLY A 246 7.16 22.77 15.34
N ILE A 247 8.45 22.42 15.39
CA ILE A 247 9.51 23.09 14.66
C ILE A 247 10.18 22.05 13.76
N ASN A 248 10.35 22.41 12.50
CA ASN A 248 10.95 21.59 11.46
C ASN A 248 12.19 22.30 10.92
N LEU A 249 13.22 21.52 10.59
CA LEU A 249 14.53 22.02 10.16
C LEU A 249 14.92 21.38 8.81
N PRO A 250 14.24 21.74 7.70
CA PRO A 250 14.47 21.11 6.40
C PRO A 250 15.93 21.14 5.98
N GLY A 251 16.48 19.96 5.66
CA GLY A 251 17.87 19.82 5.20
C GLY A 251 18.94 19.94 6.31
N VAL A 252 18.53 20.05 7.57
CA VAL A 252 19.42 20.10 8.74
C VAL A 252 19.48 18.73 9.41
N THR A 253 20.69 18.26 9.72
CA THR A 253 20.86 17.03 10.50
C THR A 253 20.62 17.32 11.99
N VAL A 254 19.48 16.86 12.49
CA VAL A 254 19.09 17.04 13.90
C VAL A 254 19.82 16.04 14.81
N GLN A 255 20.45 16.52 15.87
CA GLN A 255 21.21 15.69 16.81
C GLN A 255 20.36 15.19 18.00
N LEU A 256 19.13 14.77 17.73
CA LEU A 256 18.28 14.14 18.75
C LEU A 256 18.43 12.62 18.70
N PRO A 257 18.33 11.90 19.84
CA PRO A 257 18.25 10.45 19.84
C PRO A 257 16.98 9.99 19.12
N ALA A 258 17.04 8.86 18.42
CA ALA A 258 15.87 8.31 17.75
C ALA A 258 14.80 7.81 18.74
N ILE A 259 15.22 7.42 19.94
CA ILE A 259 14.35 6.95 21.02
C ILE A 259 14.59 7.86 22.23
N THR A 260 13.56 8.57 22.65
CA THR A 260 13.60 9.35 23.90
C THR A 260 13.35 8.44 25.11
N GLU A 261 13.63 8.92 26.33
CA GLU A 261 13.29 8.18 27.56
C GLU A 261 11.78 7.88 27.63
N LYS A 262 10.94 8.81 27.15
CA LYS A 262 9.51 8.59 27.04
C LYS A 262 9.18 7.47 26.05
N ASP A 263 9.80 7.48 24.88
CA ASP A 263 9.57 6.42 23.88
C ASP A 263 9.99 5.05 24.43
N ALA A 264 11.09 4.96 25.16
CA ALA A 264 11.49 3.70 25.82
C ALA A 264 10.41 3.19 26.81
N GLY A 265 9.82 4.10 27.60
CA GLY A 265 8.70 3.78 28.48
C GLY A 265 7.43 3.37 27.72
N ASP A 266 7.12 4.05 26.62
CA ASP A 266 5.98 3.73 25.75
C ASP A 266 6.16 2.35 25.08
N LEU A 267 7.37 2.03 24.63
CA LEU A 267 7.72 0.72 24.06
C LEU A 267 7.55 -0.39 25.08
N GLN A 268 8.03 -0.20 26.31
CA GLN A 268 7.86 -1.16 27.40
C GLN A 268 6.37 -1.40 27.71
N PHE A 269 5.58 -0.32 27.79
CA PHE A 269 4.13 -0.41 27.91
C PHE A 269 3.50 -1.21 26.74
N GLY A 270 3.94 -0.96 25.51
CA GLY A 270 3.48 -1.70 24.32
C GLY A 270 3.75 -3.20 24.40
N ILE A 271 4.94 -3.59 24.90
CA ILE A 271 5.31 -5.00 25.14
C ILE A 271 4.36 -5.62 26.17
N GLU A 272 4.15 -4.95 27.30
CA GLU A 272 3.30 -5.44 28.39
C GLU A 272 1.83 -5.58 27.97
N GLN A 273 1.34 -4.64 27.17
CA GLN A 273 -0.01 -4.68 26.63
C GLN A 273 -0.16 -5.68 25.48
N GLY A 274 0.93 -6.15 24.86
CA GLY A 274 0.90 -7.04 23.71
C GLY A 274 0.31 -6.36 22.47
N VAL A 275 0.85 -5.20 22.09
CA VAL A 275 0.52 -4.55 20.80
C VAL A 275 1.09 -5.35 19.63
N ASP A 276 0.55 -5.18 18.43
CA ASP A 276 0.98 -5.94 17.25
C ASP A 276 2.08 -5.21 16.45
N PHE A 277 1.97 -3.88 16.40
CA PHE A 277 2.86 -3.01 15.62
C PHE A 277 3.35 -1.82 16.45
N ILE A 278 4.57 -1.38 16.14
CA ILE A 278 5.11 -0.07 16.51
C ILE A 278 5.27 0.74 15.24
N ALA A 279 4.62 1.89 15.14
CA ALA A 279 4.96 2.92 14.17
C ALA A 279 6.00 3.86 14.81
N ALA A 280 7.23 3.77 14.33
CA ALA A 280 8.37 4.48 14.88
C ALA A 280 8.54 5.83 14.17
N SER A 281 8.41 6.92 14.91
CA SER A 281 8.45 8.31 14.43
C SER A 281 9.87 8.78 14.15
N PHE A 282 10.01 9.62 13.12
CA PHE A 282 11.27 10.27 12.72
C PHE A 282 12.47 9.30 12.57
N ILE A 283 12.23 8.13 11.97
CA ILE A 283 13.33 7.21 11.63
C ILE A 283 14.17 7.81 10.51
N ARG A 284 15.47 7.92 10.74
CA ARG A 284 16.42 8.59 9.83
C ARG A 284 17.48 7.67 9.27
N LYS A 285 17.77 6.56 9.95
CA LYS A 285 18.80 5.59 9.55
C LYS A 285 18.48 4.20 10.05
N ALA A 286 19.14 3.19 9.48
CA ALA A 286 18.95 1.79 9.88
C ALA A 286 19.24 1.55 11.38
N ALA A 287 20.23 2.27 11.94
CA ALA A 287 20.61 2.15 13.34
C ALA A 287 19.46 2.45 14.32
N ASP A 288 18.59 3.39 13.97
CA ASP A 288 17.43 3.80 14.77
C ASP A 288 16.43 2.63 14.90
N VAL A 289 16.14 1.96 13.78
CA VAL A 289 15.26 0.79 13.73
C VAL A 289 15.85 -0.37 14.54
N LEU A 290 17.16 -0.59 14.43
CA LEU A 290 17.88 -1.63 15.17
C LEU A 290 17.92 -1.35 16.68
N GLU A 291 17.83 -0.09 17.10
CA GLU A 291 17.70 0.29 18.50
C GLU A 291 16.34 -0.12 19.06
N ILE A 292 15.26 0.22 18.37
CA ILE A 292 13.90 -0.20 18.77
C ILE A 292 13.82 -1.73 18.79
N ARG A 293 14.40 -2.39 17.78
CA ARG A 293 14.47 -3.87 17.69
C ARG A 293 15.15 -4.50 18.90
N ARG A 294 16.19 -3.86 19.44
CA ARG A 294 16.90 -4.34 20.64
C ARG A 294 16.01 -4.25 21.88
N ILE A 295 15.22 -3.18 22.02
CA ILE A 295 14.29 -2.99 23.14
C ILE A 295 13.18 -4.05 23.11
N ILE A 296 12.59 -4.32 21.95
CA ILE A 296 11.46 -5.27 21.81
C ILE A 296 11.91 -6.72 21.61
N LYS A 297 13.19 -7.03 21.85
CA LYS A 297 13.77 -8.34 21.61
C LYS A 297 13.01 -9.43 22.39
N GLY A 298 12.69 -10.53 21.71
CA GLY A 298 11.93 -11.64 22.30
C GLY A 298 10.41 -11.51 22.13
N THR A 299 9.94 -10.42 21.51
CA THR A 299 8.53 -10.26 21.11
C THR A 299 8.35 -10.52 19.61
N ASN A 300 7.10 -10.66 19.18
CA ASN A 300 6.72 -10.75 17.76
C ASN A 300 6.27 -9.40 17.17
N ILE A 301 6.44 -8.30 17.91
CA ILE A 301 5.99 -6.97 17.51
C ILE A 301 6.74 -6.51 16.27
N LYS A 302 6.00 -5.95 15.31
CA LYS A 302 6.52 -5.50 14.02
C LYS A 302 6.80 -3.99 14.05
N ILE A 303 7.91 -3.57 13.44
CA ILE A 303 8.31 -2.17 13.37
C ILE A 303 7.96 -1.61 11.98
N ILE A 304 7.09 -0.62 11.97
CA ILE A 304 6.76 0.22 10.81
C ILE A 304 7.53 1.53 10.96
N SER A 305 8.55 1.75 10.13
CA SER A 305 9.32 3.00 10.19
C SER A 305 8.58 4.12 9.47
N LYS A 306 8.32 5.22 10.16
CA LYS A 306 7.71 6.42 9.60
C LYS A 306 8.82 7.24 8.93
N ILE A 307 8.68 7.47 7.63
CA ILE A 307 9.60 8.30 6.86
C ILE A 307 9.00 9.70 6.78
N GLU A 308 9.63 10.60 7.52
CA GLU A 308 9.08 11.92 7.89
C GLU A 308 10.06 13.07 7.63
N SER A 309 11.29 12.76 7.20
CA SER A 309 12.35 13.75 7.00
C SER A 309 13.18 13.47 5.75
N GLN A 310 13.94 14.47 5.30
CA GLN A 310 14.87 14.33 4.17
C GLN A 310 15.93 13.26 4.45
N GLU A 311 16.50 13.21 5.65
CA GLU A 311 17.50 12.18 6.03
C GLU A 311 16.91 10.77 5.94
N GLY A 312 15.66 10.58 6.37
CA GLY A 312 14.96 9.30 6.23
C GLY A 312 14.70 8.89 4.78
N LEU A 313 14.50 9.87 3.87
CA LEU A 313 14.40 9.61 2.43
C LEU A 313 15.75 9.23 1.83
N ASP A 314 16.82 9.93 2.21
CA ASP A 314 18.17 9.69 1.70
C ASP A 314 18.67 8.30 2.10
N ASN A 315 18.34 7.87 3.32
CA ASN A 315 18.69 6.55 3.88
C ASN A 315 17.58 5.50 3.69
N PHE A 316 16.60 5.75 2.83
CA PHE A 316 15.39 4.91 2.75
C PHE A 316 15.69 3.42 2.53
N ASP A 317 16.66 3.09 1.67
CA ASP A 317 16.96 1.69 1.33
C ASP A 317 17.53 0.89 2.51
N GLU A 318 18.40 1.49 3.32
CA GLU A 318 18.93 0.84 4.51
C GLU A 318 17.89 0.72 5.62
N ILE A 319 17.01 1.72 5.77
CA ILE A 319 15.88 1.67 6.71
C ILE A 319 14.94 0.54 6.29
N LEU A 320 14.51 0.53 5.03
CA LEU A 320 13.64 -0.49 4.47
C LEU A 320 14.21 -1.89 4.68
N ALA A 321 15.53 -2.08 4.58
CA ALA A 321 16.16 -3.38 4.80
C ALA A 321 15.93 -3.95 6.21
N VAL A 322 15.91 -3.10 7.25
CA VAL A 322 15.82 -3.51 8.67
C VAL A 322 14.42 -3.33 9.31
N SER A 323 13.51 -2.60 8.66
CA SER A 323 12.12 -2.44 9.09
C SER A 323 11.26 -3.65 8.70
N ASP A 324 10.13 -3.87 9.39
CA ASP A 324 9.13 -4.85 8.94
C ASP A 324 8.19 -4.24 7.89
N GLY A 325 8.00 -2.93 7.92
CA GLY A 325 7.24 -2.16 6.94
C GLY A 325 7.55 -0.66 7.05
N ILE A 326 6.91 0.13 6.20
CA ILE A 326 7.12 1.58 6.10
C ILE A 326 5.79 2.32 6.23
N MET A 327 5.82 3.50 6.83
CA MET A 327 4.75 4.48 6.74
C MET A 327 5.25 5.73 6.01
N VAL A 328 4.58 6.07 4.91
CA VAL A 328 4.73 7.34 4.21
C VAL A 328 3.94 8.38 5.01
N ALA A 329 4.61 9.02 5.96
CA ALA A 329 4.00 9.94 6.90
C ALA A 329 4.06 11.38 6.37
N ARG A 330 3.06 11.72 5.56
CA ARG A 330 3.06 12.91 4.69
C ARG A 330 2.93 14.24 5.41
N GLY A 331 2.47 14.23 6.66
CA GLY A 331 2.33 15.44 7.48
C GLY A 331 3.70 16.10 7.67
N ASP A 332 4.53 15.52 8.52
CA ASP A 332 5.89 15.99 8.76
C ASP A 332 6.75 15.98 7.49
N LEU A 333 6.63 14.93 6.65
CA LEU A 333 7.41 14.87 5.41
C LEU A 333 7.13 16.06 4.49
N GLY A 334 5.88 16.49 4.36
CA GLY A 334 5.50 17.63 3.52
C GLY A 334 5.97 18.99 4.05
N VAL A 335 6.46 19.03 5.29
CA VAL A 335 7.13 20.19 5.88
C VAL A 335 8.65 20.08 5.69
N GLU A 336 9.21 18.89 5.85
CA GLU A 336 10.65 18.62 5.76
C GLU A 336 11.22 18.62 4.33
N VAL A 337 10.38 18.41 3.32
CA VAL A 337 10.75 18.52 1.90
C VAL A 337 9.79 19.43 1.15
N PRO A 338 10.15 19.98 -0.03
CA PRO A 338 9.23 20.77 -0.83
C PRO A 338 7.93 19.98 -1.11
N VAL A 339 6.79 20.55 -0.74
CA VAL A 339 5.49 19.85 -0.71
C VAL A 339 5.11 19.26 -2.07
N GLU A 340 5.46 19.92 -3.17
CA GLU A 340 5.22 19.46 -4.54
C GLU A 340 5.98 18.16 -4.90
N THR A 341 7.00 17.79 -4.10
CA THR A 341 7.78 16.57 -4.29
C THR A 341 7.27 15.38 -3.48
N VAL A 342 6.35 15.58 -2.53
CA VAL A 342 5.82 14.51 -1.67
C VAL A 342 5.21 13.36 -2.48
N ALA A 343 4.47 13.68 -3.54
CA ALA A 343 3.88 12.67 -4.42
C ALA A 343 4.94 11.78 -5.10
N ARG A 344 6.09 12.35 -5.47
CA ARG A 344 7.23 11.60 -6.03
C ARG A 344 7.79 10.63 -5.00
N TYR A 345 7.99 11.09 -3.76
CA TYR A 345 8.57 10.26 -2.71
C TYR A 345 7.61 9.17 -2.22
N GLN A 346 6.31 9.46 -2.11
CA GLN A 346 5.27 8.45 -1.85
C GLN A 346 5.37 7.30 -2.86
N LYS A 347 5.33 7.61 -4.17
CA LYS A 347 5.41 6.59 -5.23
C LYS A 347 6.73 5.85 -5.24
N MET A 348 7.83 6.50 -4.85
CA MET A 348 9.14 5.85 -4.72
C MET A 348 9.13 4.83 -3.58
N MET A 349 8.69 5.23 -2.38
CA MET A 349 8.67 4.37 -1.19
C MET A 349 7.73 3.18 -1.38
N ILE A 350 6.52 3.41 -1.90
CA ILE A 350 5.54 2.33 -2.15
C ILE A 350 6.12 1.29 -3.12
N ARG A 351 6.69 1.73 -4.26
CA ARG A 351 7.28 0.80 -5.23
C ARG A 351 8.41 -0.03 -4.65
N LYS A 352 9.30 0.58 -3.85
CA LYS A 352 10.40 -0.13 -3.20
C LYS A 352 9.90 -1.12 -2.14
N CYS A 353 8.89 -0.76 -1.36
CA CYS A 353 8.25 -1.66 -0.39
C CYS A 353 7.59 -2.86 -1.10
N ASN A 354 6.86 -2.61 -2.19
CA ASN A 354 6.25 -3.66 -3.02
C ASN A 354 7.30 -4.62 -3.60
N ALA A 355 8.41 -4.09 -4.11
CA ALA A 355 9.53 -4.91 -4.61
C ALA A 355 10.16 -5.76 -3.48
N ALA A 356 10.33 -5.18 -2.29
CA ALA A 356 10.85 -5.87 -1.12
C ALA A 356 9.83 -6.86 -0.49
N GLY A 357 8.54 -6.76 -0.82
CA GLY A 357 7.48 -7.53 -0.18
C GLY A 357 7.22 -7.12 1.27
N LYS A 358 7.47 -5.86 1.61
CA LYS A 358 7.23 -5.30 2.96
C LYS A 358 6.01 -4.39 2.94
N PRO A 359 5.12 -4.43 3.95
CA PRO A 359 3.94 -3.58 3.99
C PRO A 359 4.27 -2.09 3.96
N VAL A 360 3.48 -1.31 3.23
CA VAL A 360 3.57 0.15 3.20
C VAL A 360 2.23 0.81 3.49
N VAL A 361 2.26 1.82 4.37
CA VAL A 361 1.12 2.63 4.79
C VAL A 361 1.22 4.02 4.16
N THR A 362 0.17 4.50 3.51
CA THR A 362 0.03 5.92 3.19
C THR A 362 -0.77 6.62 4.28
N ALA A 363 -0.22 7.70 4.84
CA ALA A 363 -0.75 8.32 6.03
C ALA A 363 -0.91 9.84 5.92
N THR A 364 -1.81 10.35 6.76
CA THR A 364 -2.07 11.77 7.06
C THR A 364 -2.86 12.51 5.98
N GLN A 365 -3.88 13.25 6.42
CA GLN A 365 -4.74 14.12 5.59
C GLN A 365 -5.40 13.44 4.39
N MET A 366 -5.66 12.14 4.47
CA MET A 366 -6.28 11.41 3.36
C MET A 366 -7.74 11.83 3.15
N LEU A 367 -8.49 12.05 4.24
CA LEU A 367 -9.88 12.54 4.22
C LEU A 367 -10.06 13.71 5.20
N GLU A 368 -9.07 14.61 5.30
CA GLU A 368 -8.96 15.63 6.36
C GLU A 368 -10.24 16.47 6.54
N SER A 369 -10.88 16.89 5.45
CA SER A 369 -12.11 17.69 5.50
C SER A 369 -13.25 16.97 6.22
N MET A 370 -13.22 15.64 6.32
CA MET A 370 -14.22 14.85 7.03
C MET A 370 -14.12 14.95 8.57
N ILE A 371 -13.11 15.63 9.10
CA ILE A 371 -13.09 16.06 10.51
C ILE A 371 -14.31 16.93 10.81
N VAL A 372 -14.72 17.81 9.89
CA VAL A 372 -15.83 18.75 10.10
C VAL A 372 -16.96 18.61 9.07
N ASN A 373 -16.76 17.84 8.00
CA ASN A 373 -17.75 17.64 6.94
C ASN A 373 -18.19 16.18 6.81
N PRO A 374 -19.45 15.89 6.45
CA PRO A 374 -19.91 14.51 6.26
C PRO A 374 -19.47 13.87 4.92
N ARG A 375 -18.78 14.62 4.06
CA ARG A 375 -18.27 14.15 2.76
C ARG A 375 -16.88 14.71 2.50
N PRO A 376 -15.99 13.96 1.82
CA PRO A 376 -14.67 14.44 1.47
C PRO A 376 -14.72 15.37 0.25
N THR A 377 -13.61 16.05 0.00
CA THR A 377 -13.36 16.75 -1.25
C THR A 377 -13.09 15.75 -2.38
N ARG A 378 -13.07 16.23 -3.63
CA ARG A 378 -12.68 15.40 -4.79
C ARG A 378 -11.18 15.06 -4.76
N ALA A 379 -10.36 15.99 -4.26
CA ALA A 379 -8.93 15.77 -4.11
C ALA A 379 -8.65 14.64 -3.10
N GLU A 380 -9.30 14.67 -1.93
CA GLU A 380 -9.18 13.63 -0.91
C GLU A 380 -9.61 12.24 -1.41
N ALA A 381 -10.74 12.16 -2.12
CA ALA A 381 -11.17 10.89 -2.72
C ALA A 381 -10.15 10.36 -3.75
N THR A 382 -9.60 11.26 -4.56
CA THR A 382 -8.58 10.93 -5.57
C THR A 382 -7.26 10.53 -4.92
N ASP A 383 -6.90 11.15 -3.80
CA ASP A 383 -5.68 10.85 -3.03
C ASP A 383 -5.71 9.41 -2.48
N VAL A 384 -6.81 9.03 -1.83
CA VAL A 384 -7.02 7.65 -1.34
C VAL A 384 -6.96 6.64 -2.49
N ALA A 385 -7.68 6.89 -3.59
CA ALA A 385 -7.69 5.99 -4.73
C ALA A 385 -6.27 5.81 -5.31
N ASN A 386 -5.53 6.89 -5.50
CA ASN A 386 -4.17 6.82 -6.03
C ASN A 386 -3.19 6.13 -5.07
N ALA A 387 -3.34 6.27 -3.75
CA ALA A 387 -2.51 5.52 -2.80
C ALA A 387 -2.70 4.00 -2.97
N VAL A 388 -3.94 3.55 -3.16
CA VAL A 388 -4.26 2.14 -3.42
C VAL A 388 -3.74 1.68 -4.78
N LEU A 389 -3.94 2.48 -5.84
CA LEU A 389 -3.43 2.19 -7.19
C LEU A 389 -1.90 2.18 -7.28
N ASP A 390 -1.22 3.04 -6.51
CA ASP A 390 0.23 3.03 -6.36
C ASP A 390 0.73 1.73 -5.69
N GLY A 391 -0.16 1.05 -4.96
CA GLY A 391 0.06 -0.24 -4.34
C GLY A 391 0.34 -0.16 -2.84
N SER A 392 -0.23 0.81 -2.13
CA SER A 392 -0.21 0.81 -0.67
C SER A 392 -1.01 -0.35 -0.08
N ASP A 393 -0.46 -1.00 0.94
CA ASP A 393 -1.15 -2.07 1.67
C ASP A 393 -2.20 -1.52 2.63
N CYS A 394 -1.92 -0.33 3.16
CA CYS A 394 -2.76 0.34 4.13
C CYS A 394 -2.94 1.82 3.81
N VAL A 395 -4.12 2.33 4.13
CA VAL A 395 -4.45 3.76 4.18
C VAL A 395 -4.86 4.13 5.60
N MET A 396 -4.54 5.35 6.04
CA MET A 396 -4.68 5.75 7.44
C MET A 396 -5.51 7.01 7.64
N LEU A 397 -6.40 6.95 8.63
CA LEU A 397 -7.15 8.07 9.18
C LEU A 397 -6.54 8.52 10.52
N SER A 398 -6.33 9.82 10.66
CA SER A 398 -5.71 10.48 11.80
C SER A 398 -6.75 11.29 12.58
N GLY A 399 -6.87 12.58 12.31
CA GLY A 399 -7.80 13.47 13.00
C GLY A 399 -9.26 13.08 12.73
N GLU A 400 -9.53 12.54 11.54
CA GLU A 400 -10.85 12.15 11.05
C GLU A 400 -11.55 11.18 12.01
N THR A 401 -10.82 10.19 12.54
CA THR A 401 -11.35 9.19 13.48
C THR A 401 -11.03 9.51 14.94
N ALA A 402 -9.95 10.24 15.23
CA ALA A 402 -9.59 10.55 16.61
C ALA A 402 -10.51 11.61 17.24
N LYS A 403 -10.79 12.68 16.49
CA LYS A 403 -11.49 13.89 16.97
C LYS A 403 -12.58 14.42 16.03
N GLY A 404 -12.72 13.86 14.83
CA GLY A 404 -13.69 14.29 13.82
C GLY A 404 -15.14 14.18 14.27
N ALA A 405 -16.02 14.95 13.63
CA ALA A 405 -17.46 14.90 13.80
C ALA A 405 -18.09 13.67 13.13
N PHE A 406 -17.42 13.10 12.13
CA PHE A 406 -17.96 12.01 11.30
C PHE A 406 -17.02 10.79 11.22
N PRO A 407 -16.55 10.23 12.36
CA PRO A 407 -15.50 9.21 12.36
C PRO A 407 -15.92 7.92 11.65
N VAL A 408 -17.15 7.45 11.85
CA VAL A 408 -17.67 6.23 11.20
C VAL A 408 -17.82 6.46 9.69
N LEU A 409 -18.38 7.59 9.27
CA LEU A 409 -18.54 7.92 7.84
C LEU A 409 -17.20 8.06 7.13
N ALA A 410 -16.16 8.56 7.80
CA ALA A 410 -14.81 8.62 7.24
C ALA A 410 -14.25 7.21 6.95
N VAL A 411 -14.45 6.25 7.87
CA VAL A 411 -14.05 4.85 7.65
C VAL A 411 -14.84 4.23 6.50
N GLU A 412 -16.17 4.41 6.47
CA GLU A 412 -17.01 3.90 5.38
C GLU A 412 -16.62 4.49 4.02
N MET A 413 -16.28 5.78 3.97
CA MET A 413 -15.84 6.45 2.76
C MET A 413 -14.48 5.92 2.30
N MET A 414 -13.51 5.80 3.20
CA MET A 414 -12.20 5.19 2.93
C MET A 414 -12.37 3.77 2.36
N ALA A 415 -13.24 2.96 2.98
CA ALA A 415 -13.57 1.61 2.55
C ALA A 415 -14.19 1.56 1.14
N LYS A 416 -15.12 2.48 0.82
CA LYS A 416 -15.72 2.59 -0.51
C LYS A 416 -14.67 2.94 -1.56
N ILE A 417 -13.84 3.95 -1.31
CA ILE A 417 -12.80 4.37 -2.27
C ILE A 417 -11.78 3.25 -2.50
N CYS A 418 -11.35 2.54 -1.45
CA CYS A 418 -10.43 1.41 -1.59
C CYS A 418 -11.03 0.31 -2.48
N ARG A 419 -12.32 0.01 -2.31
CA ARG A 419 -13.00 -1.00 -3.13
C ARG A 419 -12.99 -0.63 -4.61
N GLU A 420 -13.34 0.62 -4.94
CA GLU A 420 -13.34 1.10 -6.33
C GLU A 420 -11.93 1.05 -6.91
N ALA A 421 -10.94 1.55 -6.19
CA ALA A 421 -9.55 1.55 -6.64
C ALA A 421 -9.00 0.12 -6.85
N GLU A 422 -9.33 -0.84 -5.97
CA GLU A 422 -8.91 -2.23 -6.11
C GLU A 422 -9.51 -2.95 -7.32
N ALA A 423 -10.71 -2.53 -7.74
CA ALA A 423 -11.39 -3.07 -8.92
C ALA A 423 -10.71 -2.60 -10.22
N ASP A 424 -10.11 -1.42 -10.21
CA ASP A 424 -9.44 -0.80 -11.36
C ASP A 424 -7.96 -1.22 -11.53
N ILE A 425 -7.41 -2.02 -10.61
CA ILE A 425 -6.03 -2.50 -10.73
C ILE A 425 -5.91 -3.46 -11.91
N ASN A 426 -5.02 -3.14 -12.87
CA ASN A 426 -4.65 -4.07 -13.93
C ASN A 426 -3.67 -5.14 -13.44
N TYR A 427 -4.21 -6.20 -12.84
CA TYR A 427 -3.42 -7.33 -12.33
C TYR A 427 -2.64 -8.08 -13.42
N SER A 428 -3.11 -8.02 -14.67
CA SER A 428 -2.46 -8.72 -15.79
C SER A 428 -1.09 -8.11 -16.11
N GLU A 429 -0.95 -6.81 -15.93
CA GLU A 429 0.31 -6.09 -16.06
C GLU A 429 1.12 -6.10 -14.76
N LEU A 430 0.46 -5.95 -13.61
CA LEU A 430 1.11 -5.81 -12.31
C LEU A 430 1.93 -7.05 -11.93
N TYR A 431 1.37 -8.26 -12.07
CA TYR A 431 2.07 -9.48 -11.66
C TYR A 431 3.39 -9.70 -12.44
N PRO A 432 3.43 -9.63 -13.79
CA PRO A 432 4.67 -9.70 -14.54
C PRO A 432 5.66 -8.59 -14.20
N GLN A 433 5.18 -7.36 -13.93
CA GLN A 433 6.04 -6.25 -13.52
C GLN A 433 6.77 -6.55 -12.20
N LEU A 434 6.03 -7.02 -11.19
CA LEU A 434 6.61 -7.42 -9.89
C LEU A 434 7.62 -8.57 -10.05
N ARG A 435 7.31 -9.56 -10.89
CA ARG A 435 8.23 -10.67 -11.16
C ARG A 435 9.53 -10.25 -11.85
N ARG A 436 9.49 -9.26 -12.74
CA ARG A 436 10.69 -8.74 -13.43
C ARG A 436 11.66 -8.01 -12.51
N GLN A 437 11.21 -7.58 -11.34
CA GLN A 437 12.05 -6.87 -10.35
C GLN A 437 12.84 -7.82 -9.44
N LEU A 438 12.59 -9.13 -9.52
CA LEU A 438 13.24 -10.11 -8.65
C LEU A 438 14.69 -10.37 -9.07
N VAL A 439 15.56 -10.53 -8.07
CA VAL A 439 16.91 -11.07 -8.25
C VAL A 439 16.85 -12.59 -8.08
N LEU A 440 17.28 -13.34 -9.09
CA LEU A 440 17.28 -14.81 -9.08
C LEU A 440 18.66 -15.37 -8.65
N PRO A 441 18.72 -16.54 -7.99
CA PRO A 441 17.58 -17.38 -7.58
C PRO A 441 16.85 -16.84 -6.34
N ILE A 442 15.52 -17.00 -6.33
CA ILE A 442 14.69 -16.74 -5.15
C ILE A 442 14.53 -18.00 -4.28
N SER A 443 14.04 -17.83 -3.05
CA SER A 443 13.77 -18.97 -2.15
C SER A 443 12.65 -19.89 -2.67
N VAL A 444 12.63 -21.14 -2.22
CA VAL A 444 11.55 -22.10 -2.56
C VAL A 444 10.18 -21.57 -2.13
N SER A 445 10.08 -21.02 -0.91
CA SER A 445 8.84 -20.45 -0.40
C SER A 445 8.34 -19.29 -1.27
N GLU A 446 9.24 -18.42 -1.73
CA GLU A 446 8.90 -17.31 -2.62
C GLU A 446 8.50 -17.80 -4.02
N ALA A 447 9.17 -18.82 -4.55
CA ALA A 447 8.81 -19.43 -5.84
C ALA A 447 7.41 -20.07 -5.78
N VAL A 448 7.10 -20.78 -4.70
CA VAL A 448 5.77 -21.35 -4.46
C VAL A 448 4.72 -20.26 -4.29
N ALA A 449 5.00 -19.22 -3.51
CA ALA A 449 4.09 -18.09 -3.31
C ALA A 449 3.77 -17.37 -4.64
N SER A 450 4.79 -17.06 -5.44
CA SER A 450 4.61 -16.43 -6.76
C SER A 450 3.81 -17.31 -7.72
N SER A 451 4.08 -18.61 -7.72
CA SER A 451 3.39 -19.59 -8.57
C SER A 451 1.94 -19.82 -8.13
N ALA A 452 1.66 -19.76 -6.82
CA ALA A 452 0.32 -19.85 -6.27
C ALA A 452 -0.56 -18.69 -6.73
N VAL A 453 0.00 -17.47 -6.77
CA VAL A 453 -0.73 -16.32 -7.31
C VAL A 453 -1.03 -16.50 -8.80
N LYS A 454 -0.05 -16.90 -9.61
CA LYS A 454 -0.30 -17.17 -11.04
C LYS A 454 -1.34 -18.27 -11.24
N THR A 455 -1.19 -19.38 -10.53
CA THR A 455 -2.13 -20.51 -10.59
C THR A 455 -3.53 -20.09 -10.19
N SER A 456 -3.68 -19.26 -9.15
CA SER A 456 -4.98 -18.76 -8.69
C SER A 456 -5.71 -17.97 -9.77
N TRP A 457 -4.96 -17.26 -10.62
CA TRP A 457 -5.52 -16.55 -11.75
C TRP A 457 -5.89 -17.51 -12.88
N ASP A 458 -4.98 -18.42 -13.26
CA ASP A 458 -5.18 -19.36 -14.38
C ASP A 458 -6.39 -20.28 -14.18
N VAL A 459 -6.70 -20.65 -12.94
CA VAL A 459 -7.85 -21.50 -12.60
C VAL A 459 -9.06 -20.72 -12.11
N HIS A 460 -9.00 -19.38 -12.13
CA HIS A 460 -10.02 -18.50 -11.55
C HIS A 460 -10.42 -18.90 -10.11
N ALA A 461 -9.42 -19.15 -9.28
CA ALA A 461 -9.63 -19.57 -7.89
C ALA A 461 -10.40 -18.51 -7.11
N ALA A 462 -11.40 -18.96 -6.34
CA ALA A 462 -12.17 -18.09 -5.45
C ALA A 462 -11.35 -17.63 -4.23
N LEU A 463 -10.35 -18.43 -3.81
CA LEU A 463 -9.59 -18.21 -2.59
C LEU A 463 -8.17 -18.80 -2.69
N ILE A 464 -7.21 -18.12 -2.08
CA ILE A 464 -5.89 -18.68 -1.76
C ILE A 464 -5.86 -18.98 -0.25
N ILE A 465 -5.73 -20.24 0.13
CA ILE A 465 -5.59 -20.69 1.52
C ILE A 465 -4.11 -20.86 1.83
N VAL A 466 -3.65 -20.24 2.91
CA VAL A 466 -2.24 -20.22 3.30
C VAL A 466 -2.10 -20.71 4.72
N LEU A 467 -1.46 -21.85 4.92
CA LEU A 467 -1.11 -22.31 6.26
C LEU A 467 0.20 -21.62 6.68
N THR A 468 0.16 -20.86 7.77
CA THR A 468 1.30 -20.05 8.20
C THR A 468 1.34 -19.92 9.72
N GLN A 469 2.53 -20.08 10.32
CA GLN A 469 2.73 -19.83 11.75
C GLN A 469 3.11 -18.37 12.02
N THR A 470 4.05 -17.82 11.25
CA THR A 470 4.63 -16.48 11.48
C THR A 470 4.00 -15.40 10.61
N GLY A 471 3.14 -15.75 9.66
CA GLY A 471 2.59 -14.84 8.66
C GLY A 471 3.45 -14.68 7.39
N ASN A 472 4.72 -15.08 7.41
CA ASN A 472 5.67 -14.84 6.31
C ASN A 472 5.19 -15.40 4.96
N THR A 473 4.59 -16.59 4.93
CA THR A 473 4.08 -17.19 3.70
C THR A 473 2.90 -16.38 3.12
N ALA A 474 2.02 -15.88 3.98
CA ALA A 474 0.91 -15.03 3.54
C ALA A 474 1.43 -13.70 2.98
N GLN A 475 2.43 -13.09 3.63
CA GLN A 475 3.10 -11.90 3.12
C GLN A 475 3.78 -12.14 1.77
N ALA A 476 4.49 -13.27 1.62
CA ALA A 476 5.13 -13.65 0.37
C ALA A 476 4.12 -13.82 -0.77
N ILE A 477 2.91 -14.31 -0.48
CA ILE A 477 1.81 -14.39 -1.46
C ILE A 477 1.26 -12.99 -1.77
N CYS A 478 0.99 -12.17 -0.76
CA CYS A 478 0.48 -10.81 -0.93
C CYS A 478 1.45 -9.89 -1.69
N LYS A 479 2.77 -10.14 -1.61
CA LYS A 479 3.80 -9.47 -2.44
C LYS A 479 3.47 -9.50 -3.92
N TYR A 480 2.88 -10.59 -4.41
CA TYR A 480 2.52 -10.78 -5.83
C TYR A 480 1.11 -10.29 -6.17
N ARG A 481 0.44 -9.61 -5.23
CA ARG A 481 -0.85 -8.90 -5.41
C ARG A 481 -1.93 -9.78 -6.07
N PRO A 482 -2.36 -10.89 -5.44
CA PRO A 482 -3.36 -11.78 -6.01
C PRO A 482 -4.73 -11.08 -6.19
N ILE A 483 -5.44 -11.46 -7.25
CA ILE A 483 -6.85 -11.08 -7.44
C ILE A 483 -7.72 -11.77 -6.38
N ALA A 484 -7.49 -13.08 -6.17
CA ALA A 484 -8.21 -13.86 -5.18
C ALA A 484 -7.86 -13.39 -3.75
N PRO A 485 -8.84 -13.35 -2.83
CA PRO A 485 -8.56 -13.11 -1.42
C PRO A 485 -7.62 -14.18 -0.85
N VAL A 486 -6.84 -13.79 0.16
CA VAL A 486 -5.90 -14.68 0.86
C VAL A 486 -6.43 -14.99 2.25
N LEU A 487 -6.76 -16.25 2.51
CA LEU A 487 -7.11 -16.76 3.83
C LEU A 487 -5.87 -17.33 4.50
N ALA A 488 -5.24 -16.52 5.35
CA ALA A 488 -4.15 -16.96 6.20
C ALA A 488 -4.71 -17.73 7.41
N VAL A 489 -4.41 -19.03 7.47
CA VAL A 489 -4.78 -19.90 8.59
C VAL A 489 -3.55 -20.09 9.45
N THR A 490 -3.66 -19.65 10.69
CA THR A 490 -2.59 -19.76 11.69
C THR A 490 -3.05 -20.59 12.87
N ALA A 491 -2.10 -21.33 13.46
CA ALA A 491 -2.35 -22.08 14.68
C ALA A 491 -2.15 -21.16 15.89
N SER A 492 -3.13 -21.13 16.79
CA SER A 492 -2.89 -20.66 18.16
C SER A 492 -2.03 -21.69 18.90
N ASP A 493 -1.10 -21.25 19.75
CA ASP A 493 -0.26 -22.13 20.60
C ASP A 493 -1.09 -23.11 21.45
N GLN A 494 -2.36 -22.79 21.72
CA GLN A 494 -3.29 -23.70 22.42
C GLN A 494 -3.90 -24.77 21.50
N VAL A 495 -4.08 -24.48 20.22
CA VAL A 495 -4.70 -25.36 19.20
C VAL A 495 -3.66 -26.32 18.60
N ALA A 496 -2.42 -25.85 18.40
CA ALA A 496 -1.30 -26.69 17.92
C ALA A 496 -1.03 -27.90 18.85
N ARG A 497 -1.33 -27.78 20.15
CA ARG A 497 -1.13 -28.82 21.16
C ARG A 497 -2.11 -30.01 21.08
N HIS A 498 -3.18 -29.93 20.29
CA HIS A 498 -4.19 -31.00 20.17
C HIS A 498 -4.25 -31.66 18.77
N MET A 499 -3.25 -31.43 17.90
CA MET A 499 -3.00 -32.10 16.61
C MET A 499 -4.23 -32.51 15.79
N GLU A 500 -4.72 -31.59 14.95
CA GLU A 500 -5.44 -31.96 13.72
C GLU A 500 -4.47 -31.87 12.53
N GLY A 501 -4.44 -32.91 11.70
CA GLY A 501 -3.58 -32.94 10.51
C GLY A 501 -3.93 -31.87 9.48
N THR A 502 -2.95 -31.50 8.66
CA THR A 502 -3.01 -30.45 7.63
C THR A 502 -4.28 -30.49 6.76
N GLU A 503 -4.75 -31.67 6.36
CA GLU A 503 -5.97 -31.82 5.55
C GLU A 503 -7.24 -31.35 6.25
N ASN A 504 -7.38 -31.62 7.55
CA ASN A 504 -8.54 -31.17 8.33
C ASN A 504 -8.57 -29.65 8.48
N ILE A 505 -7.39 -29.03 8.66
CA ILE A 505 -7.25 -27.58 8.72
C ILE A 505 -7.68 -26.95 7.39
N ILE A 506 -7.23 -27.51 6.26
CA ILE A 506 -7.60 -27.03 4.93
C ILE A 506 -9.10 -27.20 4.68
N HIS A 507 -9.67 -28.35 5.08
CA HIS A 507 -11.10 -28.60 4.99
C HIS A 507 -11.92 -27.56 5.76
N ARG A 508 -11.54 -27.28 7.02
CA ARG A 508 -12.19 -26.23 7.84
C ARG A 508 -12.02 -24.84 7.25
N ALA A 509 -10.85 -24.53 6.69
CA ALA A 509 -10.60 -23.25 6.03
C ALA A 509 -11.51 -23.06 4.82
N MET A 510 -11.74 -24.10 4.01
CA MET A 510 -12.71 -24.08 2.91
C MET A 510 -14.14 -23.83 3.42
N LEU A 511 -14.59 -24.58 4.44
CA LEU A 511 -15.92 -24.38 5.04
C LEU A 511 -16.09 -22.97 5.62
N TRP A 512 -15.04 -22.43 6.25
CA TRP A 512 -15.05 -21.07 6.76
C TRP A 512 -15.12 -20.03 5.63
N GLY A 513 -14.35 -20.22 4.56
CA GLY A 513 -14.42 -19.39 3.35
C GLY A 513 -15.83 -19.39 2.75
N VAL A 514 -16.52 -20.54 2.70
CA VAL A 514 -17.92 -20.64 2.27
C VAL A 514 -18.86 -19.90 3.22
N LYS A 515 -18.70 -20.10 4.53
CA LYS A 515 -19.51 -19.41 5.56
C LYS A 515 -19.38 -17.89 5.49
N MET A 516 -18.20 -17.38 5.16
CA MET A 516 -17.91 -15.95 5.01
C MET A 516 -18.30 -15.40 3.63
N GLY A 517 -18.81 -16.24 2.71
CA GLY A 517 -19.20 -15.83 1.36
C GLY A 517 -18.01 -15.56 0.43
N MET A 518 -16.79 -16.02 0.78
CA MET A 518 -15.58 -15.86 -0.02
C MET A 518 -15.46 -16.90 -1.14
N ALA A 519 -16.12 -18.05 -0.99
CA ALA A 519 -16.14 -19.13 -1.99
C ALA A 519 -17.49 -19.86 -1.95
N LYS A 520 -17.82 -20.59 -3.02
CA LYS A 520 -18.97 -21.49 -3.10
C LYS A 520 -18.49 -22.94 -3.22
N ARG A 521 -19.37 -23.89 -2.88
CA ARG A 521 -19.10 -25.32 -3.09
C ARG A 521 -18.77 -25.57 -4.57
N GLY A 522 -17.66 -26.25 -4.83
CA GLY A 522 -17.19 -26.58 -6.17
C GLY A 522 -16.21 -25.56 -6.76
N ASP A 523 -16.10 -24.35 -6.19
CA ASP A 523 -15.16 -23.34 -6.67
C ASP A 523 -13.70 -23.84 -6.51
N PRO A 524 -12.82 -23.56 -7.48
CA PRO A 524 -11.41 -23.86 -7.32
C PRO A 524 -10.78 -23.00 -6.22
N VAL A 525 -9.90 -23.61 -5.42
CA VAL A 525 -9.09 -22.91 -4.41
C VAL A 525 -7.63 -23.32 -4.55
N VAL A 526 -6.72 -22.38 -4.35
CA VAL A 526 -5.28 -22.65 -4.31
C VAL A 526 -4.84 -22.76 -2.85
N VAL A 527 -4.08 -23.78 -2.52
CA VAL A 527 -3.61 -24.02 -1.15
C VAL A 527 -2.09 -24.07 -1.12
N THR A 528 -1.48 -23.38 -0.15
CA THR A 528 -0.03 -23.43 0.10
C THR A 528 0.26 -23.87 1.54
N SER A 529 1.24 -24.76 1.70
CA SER A 529 1.65 -25.32 2.99
C SER A 529 3.11 -25.82 2.95
N GLY A 530 3.65 -26.22 4.10
CA GLY A 530 4.90 -26.98 4.20
C GLY A 530 4.63 -28.49 4.22
N VAL A 531 5.60 -29.30 3.77
CA VAL A 531 5.58 -30.77 3.93
C VAL A 531 5.66 -31.16 5.40
N ILE A 532 6.47 -30.44 6.18
CA ILE A 532 6.68 -30.73 7.60
C ILE A 532 5.73 -29.88 8.42
N GLU A 533 4.85 -30.53 9.17
CA GLU A 533 3.92 -29.86 10.05
C GLU A 533 4.65 -29.10 11.16
N SER A 534 4.12 -27.95 11.54
CA SER A 534 4.60 -27.12 12.65
C SER A 534 6.04 -26.58 12.55
N VAL A 535 6.65 -26.57 11.36
CA VAL A 535 7.97 -25.97 11.13
C VAL A 535 7.86 -24.65 10.35
N ALA A 536 8.23 -23.54 10.97
CA ALA A 536 8.27 -22.23 10.33
C ALA A 536 9.25 -22.19 9.14
N GLY A 537 8.92 -21.43 8.09
CA GLY A 537 9.79 -21.22 6.93
C GLY A 537 9.89 -22.39 5.94
N SER A 538 9.09 -23.44 6.11
CA SER A 538 9.18 -24.68 5.33
C SER A 538 8.17 -24.78 4.16
N THR A 539 7.49 -23.69 3.78
CA THR A 539 6.49 -23.72 2.69
C THR A 539 7.13 -24.17 1.38
N ASN A 540 6.62 -25.27 0.83
CA ASN A 540 7.12 -25.89 -0.39
C ASN A 540 6.05 -26.67 -1.19
N ILE A 541 4.79 -26.67 -0.75
CA ILE A 541 3.67 -27.34 -1.43
C ILE A 541 2.71 -26.29 -1.98
N MET A 542 2.24 -26.53 -3.21
CA MET A 542 1.08 -25.87 -3.80
C MET A 542 0.09 -26.92 -4.32
N ARG A 543 -1.20 -26.74 -4.05
CA ARG A 543 -2.28 -27.61 -4.53
C ARG A 543 -3.44 -26.79 -5.07
N VAL A 544 -4.15 -27.34 -6.05
CA VAL A 544 -5.45 -26.83 -6.50
C VAL A 544 -6.51 -27.83 -6.06
N LEU A 545 -7.48 -27.37 -5.27
CA LEU A 545 -8.57 -28.19 -4.74
C LEU A 545 -9.92 -27.58 -5.15
N LYS A 546 -11.00 -28.33 -4.95
CA LYS A 546 -12.37 -27.80 -5.06
C LYS A 546 -12.94 -27.57 -3.68
N CYS A 547 -13.54 -26.40 -3.48
CA CYS A 547 -14.12 -26.01 -2.22
C CYS A 547 -15.27 -26.95 -1.82
N VAL A 548 -15.22 -27.45 -0.60
CA VAL A 548 -16.30 -28.26 0.00
C VAL A 548 -17.33 -27.34 0.65
N GLY A 549 -18.61 -27.61 0.44
CA GLY A 549 -19.69 -26.89 1.13
C GLY A 549 -20.13 -27.66 2.37
N PHE A 550 -20.90 -27.01 3.24
CA PHE A 550 -21.69 -27.73 4.24
C PHE A 550 -22.61 -28.72 3.52
N GLU A 551 -22.68 -29.96 3.98
CA GLU A 551 -23.76 -30.85 3.54
C GLU A 551 -25.09 -30.17 3.85
N ARG A 552 -26.02 -30.19 2.88
CA ARG A 552 -27.36 -29.69 3.14
C ARG A 552 -27.98 -30.64 4.16
N ASP A 553 -28.18 -30.17 5.38
CA ASP A 553 -29.09 -30.80 6.34
C ASP A 553 -30.51 -30.93 5.75
#